data_AF-S9PF81-F1
#
_entry.id   AF-S9PF81-F1
#
_cell.length_a   1.000
_cell.length_b   1.000
_cell.length_c   1.000
_cell.angle_alpha   90.00
_cell.angle_beta   90.00
_cell.angle_gamma   90.00
#
_symmetry.space_group_name_H-M   'P 1'
#
loop_
_entity.id
_entity.type
_entity.pdbx_description
1 polymer ?
#
loop_
_entity_poly.entity_id
_entity_poly.type
_entity_poly.pdbx_seq_one_letter_code
_entity_poly.pdbx_strand_id
1 'polypeptide(L)'
;MMKKKNSWTAVFALTLAGCGVGDPQTDLAADVPQRPEPRAEQLLMSRQALPITRVPRESYRLAAQLLEDMRGTESAPTWGSALLAPDVQPLYRPDVLGVAYYEFRVLVRDRSMGFIIVSTGSHDYPIAHWSFEGLSPTETLTRTAGKAVTTFYKVDALSYVAEGLEGEMLANMGGLPHRIVGQDPAALEGPITPTDVSWVPEVAIADDREASRAVARRVVDGPSTPTQPLELTGWRSWQELKAGYRESYAPIAESLKRQAEEEWTTDALARDSGEGLVEGRTAELALLYPQAEFRLSGEGSQFVRAQLVTTSAGNQKLVLTAVAAKPGVELPLTVDIYYPGAPAESVRFVVLAREDVSPEASTSKSDGSESLHWADQGLLGAWSPWSTSFAGSHANQRLYGQMSSGTGPNTSGCYSGCGATAWSMLFGWGDLQASLGNPTWAKRWGMYRANGGYDADAVAPASMDTGVRNMTWELRNHVDTFCNPFNDNGATAPWNMDEANGYLKNRSGATVSTHYNVLGYHATRLRERARDSIKDRKVPAIIGTGWLTHYPLAYGYRFRSRTVKKCVLFICWKDTEYQRQFYVNQGHSGYGNSWIGAGTWFAGELSPNN
;
A
#
# COMPACT_ATOMS: atom_id res chain seq x y z
N MET A 1 -11.53 -47.66 9.50
CA MET A 1 -12.54 -46.69 9.96
C MET A 1 -12.63 -45.57 8.93
N MET A 2 -13.74 -45.51 8.19
CA MET A 2 -13.95 -44.64 7.02
C MET A 2 -14.03 -43.16 7.43
N LYS A 3 -13.16 -42.31 6.89
CA LYS A 3 -13.28 -40.84 6.96
C LYS A 3 -14.12 -40.36 5.77
N LYS A 4 -15.27 -39.73 6.04
CA LYS A 4 -16.06 -38.98 5.06
C LYS A 4 -15.25 -37.78 4.59
N LYS A 5 -14.94 -37.72 3.29
CA LYS A 5 -14.51 -36.49 2.60
C LYS A 5 -15.77 -35.71 2.23
N ASN A 6 -15.92 -34.50 2.73
CA ASN A 6 -16.91 -33.56 2.21
C ASN A 6 -16.29 -32.86 1.00
N SER A 7 -16.58 -33.36 -0.21
CA SER A 7 -16.34 -32.64 -1.45
C SER A 7 -17.51 -31.67 -1.68
N TRP A 8 -17.23 -30.38 -1.76
CA TRP A 8 -18.21 -29.40 -2.24
C TRP A 8 -17.95 -29.13 -3.71
N THR A 9 -18.92 -29.52 -4.55
CA THR A 9 -19.02 -29.17 -5.96
C THR A 9 -19.71 -27.82 -6.06
N ALA A 10 -19.06 -26.82 -6.65
CA ALA A 10 -19.73 -25.58 -7.04
C ALA A 10 -20.77 -25.90 -8.13
N VAL A 11 -22.02 -25.58 -7.87
CA VAL A 11 -23.11 -25.75 -8.85
C VAL A 11 -23.06 -24.55 -9.80
N PHE A 12 -22.62 -24.78 -11.04
CA PHE A 12 -22.87 -23.85 -12.15
C PHE A 12 -24.31 -24.01 -12.63
N ALA A 13 -25.15 -23.02 -12.38
CA ALA A 13 -26.47 -22.96 -12.99
C ALA A 13 -26.34 -22.40 -14.43
N LEU A 14 -26.57 -23.27 -15.41
CA LEU A 14 -26.68 -22.92 -16.83
C LEU A 14 -28.17 -22.69 -17.13
N THR A 15 -28.61 -21.45 -17.29
CA THR A 15 -29.98 -21.17 -17.77
C THR A 15 -29.97 -20.91 -19.28
N LEU A 16 -30.62 -21.82 -19.99
CA LEU A 16 -30.94 -21.78 -21.41
C LEU A 16 -32.03 -20.75 -21.70
N ALA A 17 -31.90 -20.12 -22.86
CA ALA A 17 -32.87 -19.19 -23.46
C ALA A 17 -34.23 -19.85 -23.74
N GLY A 18 -35.30 -19.09 -23.51
CA GLY A 18 -36.65 -19.38 -23.99
C GLY A 18 -37.32 -18.08 -24.45
N CYS A 19 -37.67 -18.02 -25.74
CA CYS A 19 -38.39 -16.93 -26.38
C CYS A 19 -39.87 -16.86 -25.94
N GLY A 20 -40.46 -15.65 -25.90
CA GLY A 20 -41.93 -15.49 -25.81
C GLY A 20 -42.48 -14.10 -25.46
N VAL A 21 -42.56 -13.22 -26.46
CA VAL A 21 -43.62 -12.23 -26.83
C VAL A 21 -44.55 -11.61 -25.75
N GLY A 22 -44.64 -10.26 -25.71
CA GLY A 22 -45.91 -9.52 -25.48
C GLY A 22 -45.88 -8.27 -24.56
N ASP A 23 -45.91 -7.07 -25.17
CA ASP A 23 -46.12 -5.67 -24.68
C ASP A 23 -47.37 -5.42 -23.78
N PRO A 24 -47.65 -4.22 -23.18
CA PRO A 24 -47.15 -2.86 -23.50
C PRO A 24 -46.79 -1.90 -22.33
N GLN A 25 -46.08 -0.83 -22.71
CA GLN A 25 -46.00 0.54 -22.16
C GLN A 25 -46.74 0.88 -20.85
N THR A 26 -45.98 1.45 -19.91
CA THR A 26 -46.40 2.68 -19.20
C THR A 26 -45.21 3.62 -19.03
N ASP A 27 -45.28 4.74 -19.75
CA ASP A 27 -44.45 5.93 -19.63
C ASP A 27 -44.55 6.54 -18.24
N LEU A 28 -43.42 6.65 -17.53
CA LEU A 28 -43.16 7.69 -16.53
C LEU A 28 -41.66 8.02 -16.54
N ALA A 29 -41.23 8.73 -17.59
CA ALA A 29 -39.95 9.41 -17.62
C ALA A 29 -40.01 10.61 -16.66
N ALA A 30 -39.37 10.49 -15.50
CA ALA A 30 -39.03 11.63 -14.66
C ALA A 30 -37.73 12.24 -15.18
N ASP A 31 -37.82 13.53 -15.49
CA ASP A 31 -36.81 14.43 -16.03
C ASP A 31 -35.52 14.43 -15.17
N VAL A 32 -34.50 13.69 -15.58
CA VAL A 32 -33.15 13.78 -15.02
C VAL A 32 -32.40 14.82 -15.85
N PRO A 33 -31.96 15.95 -15.29
CA PRO A 33 -31.22 16.94 -16.05
C PRO A 33 -29.92 16.32 -16.58
N GLN A 34 -29.84 16.18 -17.90
CA GLN A 34 -28.61 15.77 -18.57
C GLN A 34 -27.51 16.78 -18.24
N ARG A 35 -26.47 16.29 -17.55
CA ARG A 35 -25.26 17.04 -17.25
C ARG A 35 -24.59 17.45 -18.58
N PRO A 36 -24.11 18.69 -18.73
CA PRO A 36 -23.35 19.06 -19.91
C PRO A 36 -22.09 18.18 -20.00
N GLU A 37 -21.90 17.53 -21.15
CA GLU A 37 -20.68 16.78 -21.44
C GLU A 37 -19.45 17.73 -21.37
N PRO A 38 -18.35 17.29 -20.75
CA PRO A 38 -17.11 18.05 -20.79
C PRO A 38 -16.61 18.17 -22.24
N ARG A 39 -16.20 19.38 -22.63
CA ARG A 39 -15.76 19.69 -24.01
C ARG A 39 -14.57 18.81 -24.41
N ALA A 40 -14.58 18.32 -25.65
CA ALA A 40 -13.57 17.44 -26.25
C ALA A 40 -12.10 17.92 -26.14
N GLU A 41 -11.85 19.23 -25.99
CA GLU A 41 -10.51 19.78 -25.73
C GLU A 41 -9.93 19.40 -24.36
N GLN A 42 -10.77 19.24 -23.32
CA GLN A 42 -10.34 18.73 -22.01
C GLN A 42 -9.99 17.23 -22.07
N LEU A 43 -10.58 16.47 -22.99
CA LEU A 43 -10.29 15.05 -23.20
C LEU A 43 -8.96 14.82 -23.95
N LEU A 44 -8.57 15.72 -24.86
CA LEU A 44 -7.33 15.61 -25.65
C LEU A 44 -6.07 16.12 -24.94
N MET A 45 -6.16 17.13 -24.07
CA MET A 45 -5.02 17.55 -23.24
C MET A 45 -4.69 16.58 -22.09
N SER A 46 -5.50 15.56 -21.87
CA SER A 46 -5.46 14.67 -20.70
C SER A 46 -4.54 13.43 -20.85
N ARG A 47 -3.83 13.28 -21.98
CA ARG A 47 -3.29 11.98 -22.44
C ARG A 47 -1.79 11.93 -22.78
N GLN A 48 -1.00 12.89 -22.30
CA GLN A 48 0.47 12.91 -22.39
C GLN A 48 1.07 13.34 -21.05
N ALA A 49 2.35 13.05 -20.83
CA ALA A 49 3.07 13.55 -19.67
C ALA A 49 2.96 15.09 -19.59
N LEU A 50 2.64 15.60 -18.41
CA LEU A 50 2.43 17.02 -18.17
C LEU A 50 3.74 17.66 -17.73
N PRO A 51 4.07 18.88 -18.17
CA PRO A 51 5.12 19.64 -17.49
C PRO A 51 4.74 19.84 -16.03
N ILE A 52 5.71 19.73 -15.11
CA ILE A 52 5.50 19.79 -13.66
C ILE A 52 4.79 21.09 -13.22
N THR A 53 4.95 22.18 -13.98
CA THR A 53 4.29 23.48 -13.76
C THR A 53 2.76 23.45 -13.98
N ARG A 54 2.23 22.42 -14.64
CA ARG A 54 0.78 22.21 -14.82
C ARG A 54 0.17 21.25 -13.79
N VAL A 55 0.99 20.65 -12.93
CA VAL A 55 0.52 19.77 -11.86
C VAL A 55 -0.02 20.62 -10.72
N PRO A 56 -1.15 20.26 -10.08
CA PRO A 56 -1.63 20.93 -8.88
C PRO A 56 -0.50 21.04 -7.84
N ARG A 57 -0.34 22.24 -7.28
CA ARG A 57 0.76 22.56 -6.37
C ARG A 57 0.83 21.59 -5.19
N GLU A 58 -0.31 21.18 -4.67
CA GLU A 58 -0.42 20.27 -3.53
C GLU A 58 0.15 18.88 -3.85
N SER A 59 -0.15 18.34 -5.03
CA SER A 59 0.43 17.08 -5.48
C SER A 59 1.95 17.19 -5.68
N TYR A 60 2.44 18.30 -6.24
CA TYR A 60 3.88 18.52 -6.36
C TYR A 60 4.55 18.66 -4.98
N ARG A 61 3.94 19.39 -4.05
CA ARG A 61 4.38 19.53 -2.66
C ARG A 61 4.55 18.18 -1.98
N LEU A 62 3.56 17.28 -2.09
CA LEU A 62 3.63 15.94 -1.50
C LEU A 62 4.82 15.15 -2.04
N ALA A 63 5.01 15.15 -3.36
CA ALA A 63 6.13 14.42 -3.98
C ALA A 63 7.50 15.03 -3.64
N ALA A 64 7.62 16.37 -3.66
CA ALA A 64 8.86 17.07 -3.33
C ALA A 64 9.22 16.89 -1.86
N GLN A 65 8.25 16.96 -0.95
CA GLN A 65 8.48 16.74 0.47
C GLN A 65 8.90 15.29 0.74
N LEU A 66 8.25 14.30 0.12
CA LEU A 66 8.69 12.90 0.26
C LEU A 66 10.12 12.68 -0.25
N LEU A 67 10.48 13.27 -1.39
CA LEU A 67 11.85 13.18 -1.91
C LEU A 67 12.87 13.72 -0.90
N GLU A 68 12.62 14.89 -0.31
CA GLU A 68 13.52 15.49 0.67
C GLU A 68 13.54 14.71 2.00
N ASP A 69 12.39 14.24 2.49
CA ASP A 69 12.29 13.40 3.68
C ASP A 69 13.11 12.10 3.53
N MET A 70 13.22 11.59 2.30
CA MET A 70 13.90 10.33 2.00
C MET A 70 15.36 10.50 1.63
N ARG A 71 15.79 11.72 1.29
CA ARG A 71 17.14 11.99 0.78
C ARG A 71 18.19 11.56 1.80
N GLY A 72 19.05 10.63 1.38
CA GLY A 72 20.17 10.14 2.20
C GLY A 72 19.75 9.19 3.33
N THR A 73 18.50 8.75 3.38
CA THR A 73 18.04 7.76 4.34
C THR A 73 18.30 6.33 3.84
N GLU A 74 18.34 5.36 4.76
CA GLU A 74 18.41 3.93 4.41
C GLU A 74 17.18 3.43 3.64
N SER A 75 16.07 4.17 3.68
CA SER A 75 14.85 3.83 2.94
C SER A 75 14.91 4.21 1.46
N ALA A 76 15.87 5.07 1.07
CA ALA A 76 16.12 5.47 -0.31
C ALA A 76 17.62 5.78 -0.53
N PRO A 77 18.51 4.78 -0.41
CA PRO A 77 19.96 4.99 -0.39
C PRO A 77 20.51 5.61 -1.69
N THR A 78 19.78 5.45 -2.79
CA THR A 78 20.13 5.96 -4.13
C THR A 78 19.73 7.43 -4.35
N TRP A 79 18.94 8.02 -3.45
CA TRP A 79 18.31 9.33 -3.68
C TRP A 79 19.12 10.54 -3.19
N GLY A 80 20.36 10.34 -2.72
CA GLY A 80 21.20 11.43 -2.19
C GLY A 80 21.26 12.66 -3.11
N SER A 81 21.45 12.46 -4.42
CA SER A 81 21.47 13.53 -5.42
C SER A 81 20.27 13.54 -6.37
N ALA A 82 19.15 12.95 -5.94
CA ALA A 82 17.97 12.81 -6.79
C ALA A 82 17.15 14.10 -6.95
N LEU A 83 16.47 14.22 -8.07
CA LEU A 83 15.53 15.30 -8.43
C LEU A 83 14.22 14.69 -8.96
N LEU A 84 13.11 15.42 -8.90
CA LEU A 84 11.92 15.03 -9.65
C LEU A 84 12.09 15.37 -11.13
N ALA A 85 11.60 14.51 -12.01
CA ALA A 85 11.56 14.77 -13.44
C ALA A 85 10.71 16.01 -13.77
N PRO A 86 11.05 16.78 -14.83
CA PRO A 86 10.30 17.95 -15.23
C PRO A 86 8.93 17.61 -15.85
N ASP A 87 8.72 16.36 -16.21
CA ASP A 87 7.48 15.79 -16.72
C ASP A 87 6.85 14.82 -15.70
N VAL A 88 5.52 14.86 -15.61
CA VAL A 88 4.72 14.13 -14.62
C VAL A 88 3.59 13.40 -15.34
N GLN A 89 3.43 12.12 -15.03
CA GLN A 89 2.46 11.28 -15.72
C GLN A 89 1.13 11.25 -14.93
N PRO A 90 0.01 11.75 -15.50
CA PRO A 90 -1.30 11.56 -14.89
C PRO A 90 -1.73 10.10 -14.98
N LEU A 91 -2.33 9.60 -13.90
CA LEU A 91 -2.97 8.28 -13.81
C LEU A 91 -4.45 8.45 -13.43
N TYR A 92 -5.29 7.58 -13.96
CA TYR A 92 -6.74 7.60 -13.77
C TYR A 92 -7.20 6.39 -12.95
N ARG A 93 -8.40 6.50 -12.36
CA ARG A 93 -9.13 5.39 -11.75
C ARG A 93 -10.58 5.44 -12.23
N PRO A 94 -11.21 4.32 -12.63
CA PRO A 94 -12.52 4.37 -13.29
C PRO A 94 -13.65 5.03 -12.49
N ASP A 95 -13.59 5.03 -11.16
CA ASP A 95 -14.58 5.63 -10.27
C ASP A 95 -14.26 7.08 -9.87
N VAL A 96 -13.06 7.60 -10.16
CA VAL A 96 -12.62 8.96 -9.81
C VAL A 96 -12.77 9.88 -11.01
N LEU A 97 -13.36 11.07 -10.81
CA LEU A 97 -13.48 12.07 -11.86
C LEU A 97 -12.15 12.80 -12.08
N GLY A 98 -11.65 12.79 -13.31
CA GLY A 98 -10.38 13.44 -13.66
C GLY A 98 -9.16 12.62 -13.24
N VAL A 99 -8.02 13.30 -13.08
CA VAL A 99 -6.76 12.64 -12.69
C VAL A 99 -6.88 12.15 -11.23
N ALA A 100 -6.70 10.85 -11.03
CA ALA A 100 -6.73 10.22 -9.71
C ALA A 100 -5.35 10.30 -9.03
N TYR A 101 -4.27 10.20 -9.81
CA TYR A 101 -2.91 10.24 -9.29
C TYR A 101 -1.94 10.96 -10.22
N TYR A 102 -0.86 11.47 -9.64
CA TYR A 102 0.29 11.95 -10.39
C TYR A 102 1.52 11.10 -10.08
N GLU A 103 2.16 10.57 -11.12
CA GLU A 103 3.43 9.85 -11.02
C GLU A 103 4.60 10.77 -11.39
N PHE A 104 5.48 10.98 -10.41
CA PHE A 104 6.72 11.72 -10.55
C PHE A 104 7.88 10.74 -10.66
N ARG A 105 8.61 10.77 -11.78
CA ARG A 105 9.86 10.02 -11.88
C ARG A 105 10.92 10.70 -11.03
N VAL A 106 11.77 9.88 -10.41
CA VAL A 106 12.90 10.38 -9.61
C VAL A 106 14.18 10.12 -10.39
N LEU A 107 14.93 11.18 -10.67
CA LEU A 107 16.09 11.16 -11.54
C LEU A 107 17.39 11.35 -10.77
N VAL A 108 18.44 10.61 -11.13
CA VAL A 108 19.82 10.90 -10.74
C VAL A 108 20.68 10.95 -12.00
N ARG A 109 21.25 12.13 -12.31
CA ARG A 109 22.01 12.37 -13.55
C ARG A 109 21.21 11.91 -14.80
N ASP A 110 19.96 12.37 -14.89
CA ASP A 110 19.00 12.07 -15.98
C ASP A 110 18.59 10.60 -16.12
N ARG A 111 18.97 9.72 -15.19
CA ARG A 111 18.53 8.33 -15.15
C ARG A 111 17.39 8.14 -14.15
N SER A 112 16.35 7.40 -14.56
CA SER A 112 15.26 6.97 -13.67
C SER A 112 15.83 6.10 -12.56
N MET A 113 15.62 6.53 -11.32
CA MET A 113 16.06 5.88 -10.08
C MET A 113 14.86 5.66 -9.15
N GLY A 114 13.72 5.30 -9.74
CA GLY A 114 12.45 5.13 -9.04
C GLY A 114 11.45 6.24 -9.32
N PHE A 115 10.42 6.29 -8.50
CA PHE A 115 9.24 7.11 -8.73
C PHE A 115 8.46 7.37 -7.45
N ILE A 116 7.59 8.37 -7.47
CA ILE A 116 6.63 8.71 -6.42
C ILE A 116 5.26 8.88 -7.06
N ILE A 117 4.25 8.19 -6.54
CA ILE A 117 2.85 8.35 -6.93
C ILE A 117 2.09 8.96 -5.77
N VAL A 118 1.47 10.11 -6.02
CA VAL A 118 0.64 10.83 -5.06
C VAL A 118 -0.82 10.81 -5.50
N SER A 119 -1.74 10.70 -4.55
CA SER A 119 -3.18 10.77 -4.81
C SER A 119 -3.65 12.22 -4.96
N THR A 120 -4.71 12.45 -5.74
CA THR A 120 -5.37 13.76 -5.85
C THR A 120 -6.48 13.98 -4.82
N GLY A 121 -6.79 12.99 -3.97
CA GLY A 121 -7.74 13.16 -2.88
C GLY A 121 -7.91 11.91 -2.01
N SER A 122 -8.90 11.93 -1.13
CA SER A 122 -9.11 10.87 -0.10
C SER A 122 -9.47 9.49 -0.64
N HIS A 123 -9.61 9.34 -1.96
CA HIS A 123 -9.88 8.05 -2.59
C HIS A 123 -8.72 7.04 -2.44
N ASP A 124 -7.53 7.50 -2.02
CA ASP A 124 -6.34 6.72 -1.67
C ASP A 124 -5.44 7.57 -0.74
N TYR A 125 -4.38 6.98 -0.18
CA TYR A 125 -3.43 7.68 0.68
C TYR A 125 -2.71 8.83 -0.07
N PRO A 126 -2.32 9.93 0.62
CA PRO A 126 -1.60 11.05 -0.01
C PRO A 126 -0.35 10.60 -0.79
N ILE A 127 0.44 9.71 -0.20
CA ILE A 127 1.53 8.98 -0.87
C ILE A 127 1.08 7.53 -1.11
N ALA A 128 0.56 7.26 -2.30
CA ALA A 128 -0.08 5.98 -2.62
C ALA A 128 0.93 4.86 -2.88
N HIS A 129 2.05 5.16 -3.57
CA HIS A 129 3.04 4.17 -3.98
C HIS A 129 4.35 4.86 -4.38
N TRP A 130 5.50 4.35 -3.96
CA TRP A 130 6.79 4.86 -4.41
C TRP A 130 7.88 3.79 -4.35
N SER A 131 8.95 3.98 -5.13
CA SER A 131 10.14 3.13 -5.10
C SER A 131 11.38 3.97 -5.29
N PHE A 132 12.49 3.57 -4.66
CA PHE A 132 13.80 4.21 -4.80
C PHE A 132 14.69 3.56 -5.88
N GLU A 133 14.14 2.62 -6.64
CA GLU A 133 14.86 1.92 -7.69
C GLU A 133 13.95 1.52 -8.85
N GLY A 134 14.59 1.25 -9.99
CA GLY A 134 13.89 0.78 -11.19
C GLY A 134 13.14 1.87 -11.95
N LEU A 135 12.40 1.41 -12.96
CA LEU A 135 11.53 2.24 -13.77
C LEU A 135 10.22 2.51 -13.05
N SER A 136 9.54 3.60 -13.42
CA SER A 136 8.17 3.82 -12.99
C SER A 136 7.19 2.80 -13.61
N PRO A 137 6.01 2.58 -13.00
CA PRO A 137 4.94 1.79 -13.60
C PRO A 137 4.61 2.22 -15.03
N THR A 138 4.51 3.52 -15.31
CA THR A 138 4.18 3.99 -16.67
C THR A 138 5.33 3.83 -17.67
N GLU A 139 6.59 3.99 -17.23
CA GLU A 139 7.76 3.67 -18.06
C GLU A 139 7.76 2.19 -18.45
N THR A 140 7.46 1.31 -17.50
CA THR A 140 7.41 -0.13 -17.74
C THR A 140 6.26 -0.50 -18.67
N LEU A 141 5.06 0.01 -18.43
CA LEU A 141 3.89 -0.23 -19.27
C LEU A 141 4.10 0.28 -20.70
N THR A 142 4.71 1.46 -20.87
CA THR A 142 5.02 2.01 -22.20
C THR A 142 5.95 1.08 -22.98
N ARG A 143 6.97 0.52 -22.32
CA ARG A 143 7.88 -0.45 -22.95
C ARG A 143 7.18 -1.75 -23.31
N THR A 144 6.29 -2.23 -22.45
CA THR A 144 5.54 -3.49 -22.68
C THR A 144 4.47 -3.34 -23.77
N ALA A 145 3.79 -2.19 -23.84
CA ALA A 145 2.69 -1.96 -24.79
C ALA A 145 3.12 -2.08 -26.26
N GLY A 146 4.37 -1.75 -26.60
CA GLY A 146 4.89 -1.79 -27.97
C GLY A 146 4.17 -0.87 -28.96
N LYS A 147 3.24 -0.04 -28.48
CA LYS A 147 2.40 0.91 -29.24
C LYS A 147 2.25 2.20 -28.43
N ALA A 148 1.77 3.26 -29.08
CA ALA A 148 1.50 4.52 -28.42
C ALA A 148 0.39 4.36 -27.36
N VAL A 149 0.75 4.64 -26.11
CA VAL A 149 -0.19 4.68 -24.98
C VAL A 149 -0.80 6.07 -24.89
N THR A 150 -2.10 6.15 -24.65
CA THR A 150 -2.82 7.42 -24.46
C THR A 150 -3.20 7.65 -23.00
N THR A 151 -3.55 6.61 -22.26
CA THR A 151 -4.06 6.76 -20.89
C THR A 151 -3.47 5.69 -19.99
N PHE A 152 -3.10 6.06 -18.77
CA PHE A 152 -2.66 5.11 -17.75
C PHE A 152 -3.66 5.07 -16.60
N TYR A 153 -3.97 3.88 -16.11
CA TYR A 153 -4.85 3.69 -14.97
C TYR A 153 -4.09 3.03 -13.83
N LYS A 154 -4.37 3.46 -12.60
CA LYS A 154 -4.03 2.75 -11.37
C LYS A 154 -5.35 2.20 -10.80
N VAL A 155 -5.62 0.92 -11.01
CA VAL A 155 -6.90 0.29 -10.63
C VAL A 155 -6.85 -0.41 -9.27
N ASP A 156 -5.66 -0.53 -8.69
CA ASP A 156 -5.42 -1.07 -7.35
C ASP A 156 -4.08 -0.52 -6.79
N ALA A 157 -3.66 -0.92 -5.58
CA ALA A 157 -2.39 -0.54 -4.97
C ALA A 157 -1.19 -0.80 -5.91
N LEU A 158 -1.21 -1.94 -6.59
CA LEU A 158 -0.10 -2.45 -7.41
C LEU A 158 -0.56 -2.96 -8.79
N SER A 159 -1.72 -2.46 -9.27
CA SER A 159 -2.29 -2.83 -10.56
C SER A 159 -2.45 -1.62 -11.46
N TYR A 160 -1.82 -1.70 -12.63
CA TYR A 160 -1.74 -0.61 -13.59
C TYR A 160 -2.11 -1.08 -15.00
N VAL A 161 -2.73 -0.21 -15.78
CA VAL A 161 -3.14 -0.48 -17.15
C VAL A 161 -2.69 0.66 -18.06
N ALA A 162 -2.13 0.30 -19.22
CA ALA A 162 -1.91 1.20 -20.35
C ALA A 162 -3.01 1.00 -21.38
N GLU A 163 -3.66 2.10 -21.78
CA GLU A 163 -4.76 2.15 -22.72
C GLU A 163 -4.35 2.90 -24.00
N GLY A 164 -4.72 2.34 -25.15
CA GLY A 164 -4.46 2.90 -26.47
C GLY A 164 -5.49 3.95 -26.91
N LEU A 165 -5.45 4.33 -28.17
CA LEU A 165 -6.32 5.39 -28.72
C LEU A 165 -7.78 4.93 -28.87
N GLU A 166 -7.99 3.65 -29.17
CA GLU A 166 -9.30 3.05 -29.36
C GLU A 166 -9.93 2.62 -28.02
N GLY A 167 -9.27 2.95 -26.90
CA GLY A 167 -9.69 2.56 -25.56
C GLY A 167 -9.39 1.11 -25.23
N GLU A 168 -8.56 0.44 -26.03
CA GLU A 168 -8.08 -0.92 -25.84
C GLU A 168 -6.97 -1.00 -24.78
N MET A 169 -6.94 -2.08 -24.01
CA MET A 169 -5.83 -2.35 -23.09
C MET A 169 -4.62 -2.83 -23.89
N LEU A 170 -3.53 -2.07 -23.87
CA LEU A 170 -2.28 -2.37 -24.58
C LEU A 170 -1.30 -3.18 -23.71
N ALA A 171 -1.27 -2.89 -22.42
CA ALA A 171 -0.46 -3.61 -21.44
C ALA A 171 -1.07 -3.46 -20.04
N ASN A 172 -0.77 -4.40 -19.15
CA ASN A 172 -1.06 -4.30 -17.73
C ASN A 172 0.17 -4.72 -16.90
N MET A 173 0.23 -4.20 -15.67
CA MET A 173 1.17 -4.59 -14.65
C MET A 173 0.37 -4.96 -13.41
N GLY A 174 0.62 -6.13 -12.83
CA GLY A 174 -0.18 -6.67 -11.74
C GLY A 174 -1.50 -7.30 -12.21
N GLY A 175 -2.20 -7.95 -11.28
CA GLY A 175 -3.48 -8.59 -11.53
C GLY A 175 -4.60 -7.57 -11.73
N LEU A 176 -5.52 -7.84 -12.67
CA LEU A 176 -6.73 -7.02 -12.78
C LEU A 176 -7.74 -7.42 -11.69
N PRO A 177 -8.45 -6.44 -11.11
CA PRO A 177 -9.48 -6.70 -10.11
C PRO A 177 -10.60 -7.62 -10.64
N HIS A 178 -11.12 -8.51 -9.79
CA HIS A 178 -12.29 -9.36 -10.09
C HIS A 178 -13.59 -8.55 -10.19
N ARG A 179 -14.64 -9.08 -10.82
CA ARG A 179 -15.99 -8.50 -10.68
C ARG A 179 -16.63 -9.11 -9.45
N ILE A 180 -17.15 -8.26 -8.57
CA ILE A 180 -17.72 -8.61 -7.28
C ILE A 180 -19.21 -8.29 -7.34
N VAL A 181 -20.05 -9.28 -7.02
CA VAL A 181 -21.50 -9.12 -6.93
C VAL A 181 -21.96 -9.61 -5.56
N GLY A 182 -22.91 -8.87 -4.96
CA GLY A 182 -23.52 -9.24 -3.67
C GLY A 182 -22.80 -8.70 -2.43
N GLN A 183 -21.84 -7.78 -2.57
CA GLN A 183 -21.19 -7.15 -1.42
C GLN A 183 -22.11 -6.11 -0.78
N ASP A 184 -22.49 -6.32 0.48
CA ASP A 184 -23.33 -5.41 1.25
C ASP A 184 -22.54 -4.17 1.70
N PRO A 185 -22.89 -2.95 1.25
CA PRO A 185 -22.26 -1.72 1.73
C PRO A 185 -22.41 -1.52 3.25
N ALA A 186 -23.49 -2.04 3.86
CA ALA A 186 -23.72 -1.93 5.30
C ALA A 186 -22.66 -2.66 6.13
N ALA A 187 -21.89 -3.57 5.53
CA ALA A 187 -20.80 -4.26 6.20
C ALA A 187 -19.65 -3.34 6.67
N LEU A 188 -19.61 -2.09 6.19
CA LEU A 188 -18.64 -1.07 6.62
C LEU A 188 -19.11 -0.23 7.81
N GLU A 189 -20.39 -0.29 8.17
CA GLU A 189 -20.96 0.51 9.26
C GLU A 189 -20.64 -0.09 10.65
N GLY A 190 -20.20 -1.35 10.69
CA GLY A 190 -19.80 -2.05 11.90
C GLY A 190 -18.28 -2.24 12.03
N PRO A 191 -17.82 -2.78 13.17
CA PRO A 191 -16.42 -3.14 13.35
C PRO A 191 -16.01 -4.24 12.35
N ILE A 192 -14.93 -3.99 11.62
CA ILE A 192 -14.34 -4.98 10.71
C ILE A 192 -13.72 -6.09 11.56
N THR A 193 -14.34 -7.27 11.57
CA THR A 193 -13.87 -8.44 12.31
C THR A 193 -13.05 -9.34 11.40
N PRO A 194 -11.74 -9.52 11.66
CA PRO A 194 -10.93 -10.49 10.93
C PRO A 194 -11.21 -11.92 11.38
N THR A 195 -10.90 -12.86 10.50
CA THR A 195 -10.69 -14.27 10.79
C THR A 195 -9.24 -14.48 11.19
N ASP A 196 -9.00 -15.20 12.28
CA ASP A 196 -7.69 -15.67 12.70
C ASP A 196 -7.61 -17.20 12.47
N VAL A 197 -6.65 -17.68 11.69
CA VAL A 197 -6.36 -19.10 11.49
C VAL A 197 -4.92 -19.39 11.87
N SER A 198 -4.70 -20.32 12.80
CA SER A 198 -3.36 -20.69 13.26
C SER A 198 -3.19 -22.21 13.32
N TRP A 199 -2.03 -22.68 12.86
CA TRP A 199 -1.59 -24.05 13.09
C TRP A 199 -0.75 -24.10 14.36
N VAL A 200 -1.27 -24.75 15.40
CA VAL A 200 -0.63 -24.84 16.73
C VAL A 200 0.02 -26.21 16.87
N PRO A 201 1.33 -26.31 17.19
CA PRO A 201 1.97 -27.61 17.43
C PRO A 201 1.27 -28.38 18.56
N GLU A 202 0.94 -29.64 18.31
CA GLU A 202 0.47 -30.58 19.33
C GLU A 202 1.64 -31.34 19.98
N VAL A 203 2.73 -31.49 19.24
CA VAL A 203 3.96 -32.14 19.69
C VAL A 203 5.10 -31.15 19.52
N ALA A 204 5.76 -30.80 20.63
CA ALA A 204 7.00 -30.06 20.57
C ALA A 204 8.10 -30.96 20.02
N ILE A 205 8.68 -30.56 18.88
CA ILE A 205 9.88 -31.20 18.33
C ILE A 205 11.06 -30.27 18.49
N ALA A 206 12.19 -30.80 18.98
CA ALA A 206 13.36 -29.98 19.26
C ALA A 206 14.05 -29.49 17.97
N ASP A 207 13.98 -30.27 16.90
CA ASP A 207 14.70 -30.05 15.64
C ASP A 207 13.98 -30.73 14.47
N ASP A 208 14.14 -30.19 13.26
CA ASP A 208 13.51 -30.71 12.04
C ASP A 208 14.06 -32.06 11.56
N ARG A 209 15.15 -32.58 12.15
CA ARG A 209 15.49 -34.01 12.07
C ARG A 209 14.34 -34.92 12.54
N GLU A 210 13.43 -34.38 13.35
CA GLU A 210 12.23 -35.05 13.83
C GLU A 210 10.95 -34.56 13.14
N ALA A 211 11.04 -33.88 11.98
CA ALA A 211 9.89 -33.29 11.29
C ALA A 211 8.79 -34.31 10.95
N SER A 212 9.11 -35.61 10.83
CA SER A 212 8.12 -36.68 10.65
C SER A 212 7.19 -36.88 11.85
N ARG A 213 7.58 -36.36 13.03
CA ARG A 213 6.77 -36.35 14.27
C ARG A 213 6.04 -35.03 14.47
N ALA A 214 6.30 -34.00 13.67
CA ALA A 214 5.64 -32.72 13.78
C ALA A 214 4.15 -32.88 13.45
N VAL A 215 3.30 -32.60 14.44
CA VAL A 215 1.86 -32.57 14.29
C VAL A 215 1.37 -31.21 14.76
N ALA A 216 0.55 -30.56 13.94
CA ALA A 216 -0.07 -29.29 14.28
C ALA A 216 -1.59 -29.39 14.09
N ARG A 217 -2.31 -28.73 14.99
CA ARG A 217 -3.76 -28.60 14.97
C ARG A 217 -4.15 -27.24 14.40
N ARG A 218 -5.07 -27.26 13.45
CA ARG A 218 -5.68 -26.05 12.90
C ARG A 218 -6.69 -25.47 13.89
N VAL A 219 -6.54 -24.20 14.23
CA VAL A 219 -7.45 -23.42 15.08
C VAL A 219 -7.99 -22.24 14.27
N VAL A 220 -9.30 -22.01 14.32
CA VAL A 220 -9.97 -20.93 13.59
C VAL A 220 -10.81 -20.13 14.57
N ASP A 221 -10.69 -18.80 14.50
CA ASP A 221 -11.53 -17.85 15.22
C ASP A 221 -12.04 -16.76 14.24
N GLY A 222 -13.23 -16.24 14.48
CA GLY A 222 -13.89 -15.27 13.60
C GLY A 222 -14.62 -15.87 12.39
N PRO A 223 -15.13 -15.01 11.48
CA PRO A 223 -15.99 -15.43 10.37
C PRO A 223 -15.17 -16.13 9.29
N SER A 224 -15.39 -17.42 9.02
CA SER A 224 -14.64 -18.13 7.96
C SER A 224 -15.24 -18.00 6.56
N THR A 225 -16.45 -17.44 6.44
CA THR A 225 -17.14 -17.21 5.16
C THR A 225 -17.94 -15.91 5.22
N PRO A 226 -18.16 -15.24 4.07
CA PRO A 226 -19.10 -14.13 3.98
C PRO A 226 -20.49 -14.52 4.48
N THR A 227 -21.17 -13.62 5.19
CA THR A 227 -22.55 -13.84 5.69
C THR A 227 -23.60 -13.78 4.58
N GLN A 228 -23.24 -13.20 3.43
CA GLN A 228 -24.07 -13.16 2.22
C GLN A 228 -23.31 -13.85 1.06
N PRO A 229 -24.01 -14.47 0.09
CA PRO A 229 -23.36 -15.03 -1.09
C PRO A 229 -22.61 -13.94 -1.85
N LEU A 230 -21.29 -14.09 -1.96
CA LEU A 230 -20.46 -13.27 -2.82
C LEU A 230 -20.18 -14.03 -4.11
N GLU A 231 -20.49 -13.42 -5.23
CA GLU A 231 -20.12 -13.94 -6.53
C GLU A 231 -18.89 -13.21 -7.05
N LEU A 232 -17.81 -13.98 -7.23
CA LEU A 232 -16.58 -13.52 -7.85
C LEU A 232 -16.59 -13.99 -9.29
N THR A 233 -16.84 -13.04 -10.18
CA THR A 233 -16.77 -13.24 -11.62
C THR A 233 -15.60 -12.43 -12.16
N GLY A 234 -15.46 -12.36 -13.47
CA GLY A 234 -14.49 -11.48 -14.09
C GLY A 234 -15.10 -10.77 -15.26
N TRP A 235 -14.29 -9.87 -15.79
CA TRP A 235 -14.68 -8.93 -16.82
C TRP A 235 -14.46 -9.56 -18.19
N ARG A 236 -15.43 -9.40 -19.09
CA ARG A 236 -15.32 -9.84 -20.49
C ARG A 236 -14.35 -8.97 -21.27
N SER A 237 -14.12 -7.74 -20.82
CA SER A 237 -13.16 -6.81 -21.42
C SER A 237 -12.73 -5.72 -20.44
N TRP A 238 -11.67 -5.01 -20.81
CA TRP A 238 -11.25 -3.80 -20.12
C TRP A 238 -12.35 -2.73 -20.07
N GLN A 239 -13.15 -2.61 -21.13
CA GLN A 239 -14.26 -1.65 -21.19
C GLN A 239 -15.39 -2.02 -20.22
N GLU A 240 -15.69 -3.32 -20.08
CA GLU A 240 -16.67 -3.77 -19.07
C GLU A 240 -16.16 -3.49 -17.65
N LEU A 241 -14.88 -3.74 -17.38
CA LEU A 241 -14.26 -3.41 -16.11
C LEU A 241 -14.42 -1.92 -15.80
N LYS A 242 -14.02 -1.02 -16.70
CA LYS A 242 -14.18 0.41 -16.48
C LYS A 242 -15.63 0.82 -16.21
N ALA A 243 -16.57 0.28 -16.98
CA ALA A 243 -18.00 0.60 -16.85
C ALA A 243 -18.59 0.11 -15.52
N GLY A 244 -18.21 -1.09 -15.07
CA GLY A 244 -18.73 -1.72 -13.86
C GLY A 244 -17.90 -1.49 -12.60
N TYR A 245 -16.70 -0.88 -12.69
CA TYR A 245 -15.76 -0.76 -11.59
C TYR A 245 -16.39 -0.09 -10.37
N ARG A 246 -17.04 1.07 -10.57
CA ARG A 246 -17.66 1.83 -9.49
C ARG A 246 -18.69 1.01 -8.71
N GLU A 247 -19.56 0.29 -9.42
CA GLU A 247 -20.59 -0.54 -8.80
C GLU A 247 -19.97 -1.75 -8.07
N SER A 248 -19.07 -2.46 -8.75
CA SER A 248 -18.43 -3.67 -8.22
C SER A 248 -17.50 -3.39 -7.04
N TYR A 249 -16.85 -2.22 -6.98
CA TYR A 249 -15.82 -1.91 -5.98
C TYR A 249 -16.24 -0.86 -4.96
N ALA A 250 -17.47 -0.33 -5.03
CA ALA A 250 -17.92 0.75 -4.15
C ALA A 250 -17.59 0.50 -2.66
N PRO A 251 -17.87 -0.68 -2.06
CA PRO A 251 -17.53 -0.91 -0.66
C PRO A 251 -16.02 -0.94 -0.39
N ILE A 252 -15.22 -1.55 -1.27
CA ILE A 252 -13.76 -1.63 -1.09
C ILE A 252 -13.13 -0.25 -1.26
N ALA A 253 -13.57 0.52 -2.26
CA ALA A 253 -13.13 1.89 -2.50
C ALA A 253 -13.48 2.81 -1.33
N GLU A 254 -14.68 2.65 -0.75
CA GLU A 254 -15.09 3.38 0.46
C GLU A 254 -14.27 2.97 1.69
N SER A 255 -13.97 1.67 1.86
CA SER A 255 -13.07 1.20 2.92
C SER A 255 -11.66 1.80 2.81
N LEU A 256 -11.09 1.86 1.60
CA LEU A 256 -9.81 2.51 1.35
C LEU A 256 -9.89 4.02 1.66
N LYS A 257 -10.97 4.67 1.22
CA LYS A 257 -11.19 6.10 1.46
C LYS A 257 -11.23 6.42 2.96
N ARG A 258 -12.02 5.69 3.75
CA ARG A 258 -12.12 5.89 5.22
C ARG A 258 -10.76 5.75 5.92
N GLN A 259 -9.88 4.89 5.42
CA GLN A 259 -8.53 4.74 5.98
C GLN A 259 -7.58 5.86 5.57
N ALA A 260 -7.70 6.37 4.34
CA ALA A 260 -6.87 7.46 3.85
C ALA A 260 -7.34 8.84 4.35
N GLU A 261 -8.62 8.97 4.71
CA GLU A 261 -9.25 10.22 5.12
C GLU A 261 -8.59 10.84 6.35
N GLU A 262 -8.08 10.03 7.28
CA GLU A 262 -7.36 10.51 8.46
C GLU A 262 -6.09 11.30 8.07
N GLU A 263 -5.28 10.74 7.15
CA GLU A 263 -4.07 11.39 6.66
C GLU A 263 -4.40 12.67 5.87
N TRP A 264 -5.43 12.63 5.01
CA TRP A 264 -5.87 13.80 4.25
C TRP A 264 -6.44 14.93 5.10
N THR A 265 -7.24 14.60 6.12
CA THR A 265 -7.76 15.57 7.08
C THR A 265 -6.61 16.26 7.79
N THR A 266 -5.59 15.48 8.16
CA THR A 266 -4.41 16.00 8.83
C THR A 266 -3.57 16.90 7.91
N ASP A 267 -3.44 16.55 6.64
CA ASP A 267 -2.75 17.39 5.64
C ASP A 267 -3.54 18.66 5.28
N ALA A 268 -4.87 18.63 5.34
CA ALA A 268 -5.69 19.83 5.26
C ALA A 268 -5.45 20.75 6.48
N LEU A 269 -5.46 20.19 7.69
CA LEU A 269 -5.16 20.94 8.92
C LEU A 269 -3.77 21.58 8.91
N ALA A 270 -2.77 20.89 8.36
CA ALA A 270 -1.41 21.42 8.17
C ALA A 270 -1.39 22.67 7.29
N ARG A 271 -2.21 22.67 6.23
CA ARG A 271 -2.30 23.82 5.32
C ARG A 271 -3.09 24.97 5.93
N ASP A 272 -4.20 24.68 6.59
CA ASP A 272 -5.13 25.70 7.05
C ASP A 272 -4.66 26.36 8.37
N SER A 273 -4.29 25.55 9.36
CA SER A 273 -3.91 26.00 10.69
C SER A 273 -2.39 26.12 10.89
N GLY A 274 -1.61 25.43 10.05
CA GLY A 274 -0.15 25.38 10.13
C GLY A 274 0.39 24.19 10.91
N GLU A 275 1.64 23.81 10.63
CA GLU A 275 2.34 22.73 11.30
C GLU A 275 3.04 23.18 12.60
N GLY A 276 2.99 22.37 13.67
CA GLY A 276 3.66 22.72 14.92
C GLY A 276 5.18 22.66 14.81
N LEU A 277 5.88 23.76 15.06
CA LEU A 277 7.34 23.84 15.14
C LEU A 277 7.77 24.03 16.60
N VAL A 278 8.12 22.92 17.24
CA VAL A 278 8.46 22.89 18.67
C VAL A 278 9.86 23.47 18.91
N GLU A 279 10.02 24.24 19.98
CA GLU A 279 11.31 24.76 20.44
C GLU A 279 12.41 23.69 20.45
N GLY A 280 13.55 24.01 19.82
CA GLY A 280 14.69 23.10 19.65
C GLY A 280 14.52 22.06 18.53
N ARG A 281 13.39 22.05 17.82
CA ARG A 281 13.17 21.23 16.63
C ARG A 281 13.37 22.03 15.35
N THR A 282 13.57 21.26 14.28
CA THR A 282 13.77 21.76 12.93
C THR A 282 12.71 21.15 12.02
N ALA A 283 12.10 21.98 11.18
CA ALA A 283 11.33 21.55 10.03
C ALA A 283 12.16 21.78 8.76
N GLU A 284 12.13 20.80 7.86
CA GLU A 284 12.75 20.89 6.55
C GLU A 284 11.66 20.93 5.49
N LEU A 285 11.63 22.01 4.72
CA LEU A 285 10.63 22.24 3.69
C LEU A 285 11.29 22.13 2.31
N ALA A 286 10.78 21.22 1.49
CA ALA A 286 11.21 21.12 0.10
C ALA A 286 10.89 22.42 -0.66
N LEU A 287 11.75 22.86 -1.58
CA LEU A 287 11.43 23.97 -2.48
C LEU A 287 10.98 23.41 -3.82
N LEU A 288 9.88 23.94 -4.37
CA LEU A 288 9.30 23.43 -5.63
C LEU A 288 10.07 23.90 -6.86
N TYR A 289 10.71 25.06 -6.79
CA TYR A 289 11.42 25.64 -7.92
C TYR A 289 12.78 26.20 -7.46
N PRO A 290 13.77 26.27 -8.36
CA PRO A 290 15.08 26.81 -8.02
C PRO A 290 15.02 28.31 -7.71
N GLN A 291 16.09 28.83 -7.08
CA GLN A 291 16.28 30.26 -6.81
C GLN A 291 15.14 30.88 -5.99
N ALA A 292 14.62 30.12 -5.01
CA ALA A 292 13.56 30.60 -4.16
C ALA A 292 14.05 31.69 -3.20
N GLU A 293 13.25 32.72 -3.03
CA GLU A 293 13.38 33.66 -1.92
C GLU A 293 12.26 33.39 -0.91
N PHE A 294 12.47 33.73 0.36
CA PHE A 294 11.45 33.54 1.38
C PHE A 294 11.36 34.72 2.35
N ARG A 295 10.18 34.89 2.94
CA ARG A 295 9.90 35.88 3.99
C ARG A 295 9.16 35.20 5.13
N LEU A 296 9.58 35.50 6.36
CA LEU A 296 8.86 35.10 7.56
C LEU A 296 7.94 36.23 8.01
N SER A 297 6.74 35.88 8.45
CA SER A 297 5.78 36.81 9.07
C SER A 297 5.01 36.13 10.20
N GLY A 298 4.30 36.92 11.01
CA GLY A 298 3.61 36.45 12.22
C GLY A 298 4.44 36.57 13.49
N GLU A 299 3.78 36.39 14.64
CA GLU A 299 4.38 36.55 15.98
C GLU A 299 5.52 35.56 16.25
N GLY A 300 5.45 34.37 15.64
CA GLY A 300 6.45 33.31 15.72
C GLY A 300 7.75 33.61 14.97
N SER A 301 7.76 34.59 14.05
CA SER A 301 8.92 34.86 13.17
C SER A 301 10.19 35.25 13.92
N GLN A 302 10.06 35.97 15.04
CA GLN A 302 11.18 36.34 15.90
C GLN A 302 11.80 35.17 16.68
N PHE A 303 11.11 34.02 16.71
CA PHE A 303 11.50 32.83 17.46
C PHE A 303 12.03 31.71 16.55
N VAL A 304 12.16 31.97 15.24
CA VAL A 304 12.58 30.99 14.25
C VAL A 304 13.78 31.49 13.47
N ARG A 305 14.81 30.65 13.38
CA ARG A 305 15.91 30.83 12.44
C ARG A 305 15.60 30.06 11.16
N ALA A 306 15.62 30.76 10.03
CA ALA A 306 15.41 30.17 8.71
C ALA A 306 16.67 30.27 7.86
N GLN A 307 16.99 29.22 7.12
CA GLN A 307 18.14 29.21 6.20
C GLN A 307 17.85 28.34 4.96
N LEU A 308 18.35 28.79 3.81
CA LEU A 308 18.41 27.96 2.61
C LEU A 308 19.62 27.05 2.69
N VAL A 309 19.41 25.75 2.48
CA VAL A 309 20.47 24.74 2.45
C VAL A 309 20.50 24.09 1.08
N THR A 310 21.66 24.14 0.43
CA THR A 310 21.89 23.43 -0.83
C THR A 310 22.08 21.94 -0.55
N THR A 311 21.30 21.09 -1.22
CA THR A 311 21.43 19.64 -1.12
C THR A 311 22.59 19.13 -1.99
N SER A 312 22.94 17.85 -1.84
CA SER A 312 23.89 17.16 -2.72
C SER A 312 23.45 17.08 -4.19
N ALA A 313 22.17 17.32 -4.50
CA ALA A 313 21.69 17.42 -5.89
C ALA A 313 21.86 18.83 -6.48
N GLY A 314 22.26 19.81 -5.66
CA GLY A 314 22.38 21.22 -6.07
C GLY A 314 21.07 22.02 -6.01
N ASN A 315 19.93 21.39 -5.73
CA ASN A 315 18.70 22.11 -5.37
C ASN A 315 18.79 22.65 -3.93
N GLN A 316 17.87 23.54 -3.56
CA GLN A 316 17.80 24.12 -2.22
C GLN A 316 16.59 23.56 -1.46
N LYS A 317 16.71 23.47 -0.14
CA LYS A 317 15.59 23.30 0.79
C LYS A 317 15.59 24.41 1.83
N LEU A 318 14.44 24.73 2.39
CA LEU A 318 14.32 25.71 3.48
C LEU A 318 14.33 24.97 4.82
N VAL A 319 15.24 25.34 5.71
CA VAL A 319 15.37 24.77 7.04
C VAL A 319 14.92 25.80 8.07
N LEU A 320 13.88 25.48 8.83
CA LEU A 320 13.30 26.31 9.88
C LEU A 320 13.61 25.68 11.24
N THR A 321 14.33 26.40 12.11
CA THR A 321 14.63 25.96 13.47
C THR A 321 13.95 26.89 14.47
N ALA A 322 13.05 26.37 15.30
CA ALA A 322 12.53 27.13 16.44
C ALA A 322 13.62 27.23 17.51
N VAL A 323 14.10 28.45 17.75
CA VAL A 323 15.21 28.72 18.69
C VAL A 323 14.71 29.07 20.10
N ALA A 324 13.44 29.46 20.22
CA ALA A 324 12.76 29.74 21.47
C ALA A 324 11.24 29.63 21.26
N ALA A 325 10.47 29.62 22.34
CA ALA A 325 9.02 29.75 22.32
C ALA A 325 8.52 30.28 23.67
N LYS A 326 7.24 30.62 23.77
CA LYS A 326 6.59 31.03 25.02
C LYS A 326 5.73 29.87 25.53
N PRO A 327 5.93 29.36 26.75
CA PRO A 327 5.11 28.27 27.31
C PRO A 327 3.63 28.60 27.29
N GLY A 328 2.79 27.65 26.84
CA GLY A 328 1.34 27.79 26.80
C GLY A 328 0.82 28.77 25.74
N VAL A 329 1.67 29.29 24.85
CA VAL A 329 1.30 30.25 23.81
C VAL A 329 1.60 29.67 22.43
N GLU A 330 0.58 29.56 21.60
CA GLU A 330 0.69 29.22 20.19
C GLU A 330 1.07 30.48 19.40
N LEU A 331 2.26 30.50 18.77
CA LEU A 331 2.77 31.67 18.04
C LEU A 331 2.73 31.42 16.53
N PRO A 332 1.78 32.01 15.77
CA PRO A 332 1.68 31.77 14.34
C PRO A 332 2.91 32.25 13.58
N LEU A 333 3.31 31.45 12.60
CA LEU A 333 4.38 31.73 11.65
C LEU A 333 3.86 31.46 10.24
N THR A 334 4.00 32.43 9.35
CA THR A 334 3.79 32.23 7.92
C THR A 334 5.11 32.37 7.19
N VAL A 335 5.37 31.44 6.28
CA VAL A 335 6.54 31.41 5.41
C VAL A 335 6.07 31.63 3.99
N ASP A 336 6.25 32.84 3.49
CA ASP A 336 5.97 33.18 2.09
C ASP A 336 7.19 32.86 1.25
N ILE A 337 7.01 32.05 0.20
CA ILE A 337 8.08 31.58 -0.68
C ILE A 337 7.79 32.07 -2.09
N TYR A 338 8.77 32.74 -2.68
CA TYR A 338 8.70 33.36 -3.99
C TYR A 338 9.64 32.64 -4.95
N TYR A 339 9.14 32.32 -6.13
CA TYR A 339 9.86 31.60 -7.16
C TYR A 339 9.92 32.42 -8.45
N PRO A 340 11.09 32.56 -9.09
CA PRO A 340 11.18 33.22 -10.39
C PRO A 340 10.34 32.50 -11.44
N GLY A 341 9.37 33.21 -12.03
CA GLY A 341 8.53 32.66 -13.11
C GLY A 341 7.52 31.58 -12.69
N ALA A 342 7.32 31.38 -11.38
CA ALA A 342 6.32 30.44 -10.87
C ALA A 342 5.47 31.10 -9.76
N PRO A 343 4.24 30.59 -9.52
CA PRO A 343 3.39 31.11 -8.47
C PRO A 343 4.02 31.01 -7.08
N ALA A 344 3.97 32.09 -6.30
CA ALA A 344 4.36 32.09 -4.90
C ALA A 344 3.43 31.22 -4.05
N GLU A 345 3.92 30.81 -2.88
CA GLU A 345 3.16 30.03 -1.91
C GLU A 345 3.40 30.50 -0.48
N SER A 346 2.46 30.16 0.40
CA SER A 346 2.55 30.44 1.83
C SER A 346 2.39 29.13 2.58
N VAL A 347 3.35 28.81 3.45
CA VAL A 347 3.30 27.65 4.33
C VAL A 347 3.15 28.14 5.77
N ARG A 348 2.21 27.56 6.51
CA ARG A 348 1.88 27.97 7.87
C ARG A 348 2.54 27.04 8.87
N PHE A 349 2.98 27.62 9.97
CA PHE A 349 3.49 26.92 11.15
C PHE A 349 2.95 27.58 12.42
N VAL A 350 3.02 26.85 13.53
CA VAL A 350 2.76 27.37 14.87
C VAL A 350 3.97 27.05 15.73
N VAL A 351 4.64 28.07 16.29
CA VAL A 351 5.81 27.87 17.15
C VAL A 351 5.34 27.56 18.57
N LEU A 352 5.84 26.46 19.15
CA LEU A 352 5.36 25.89 20.41
C LEU A 352 6.51 25.64 21.40
N ALA A 353 6.28 25.79 22.70
CA ALA A 353 7.29 25.45 23.71
C ALA A 353 7.37 23.94 23.93
N ARG A 354 8.50 23.48 24.49
CA ARG A 354 8.80 22.05 24.67
C ARG A 354 7.80 21.32 25.60
N GLU A 355 7.22 22.01 26.57
CA GLU A 355 6.28 21.44 27.55
C GLU A 355 4.84 21.35 27.01
N ASP A 356 4.50 22.12 25.97
CA ASP A 356 3.17 22.11 25.36
C ASP A 356 2.84 20.78 24.64
N VAL A 357 3.84 19.88 24.53
CA VAL A 357 3.76 18.55 23.90
C VAL A 357 3.52 17.41 24.92
N SER A 358 3.52 17.66 26.24
CA SER A 358 3.31 16.60 27.27
C SER A 358 1.83 16.14 27.43
N PRO A 359 1.59 14.92 27.99
CA PRO A 359 0.29 14.23 27.95
C PRO A 359 -0.69 14.56 29.09
N GLU A 360 -0.41 15.53 29.97
CA GLU A 360 -1.26 15.77 31.14
C GLU A 360 -2.09 17.05 31.03
N ALA A 361 -3.33 16.93 31.49
CA ALA A 361 -4.47 17.81 31.28
C ALA A 361 -4.21 19.30 31.55
N SER A 362 -4.75 20.17 30.68
CA SER A 362 -5.02 21.56 31.02
C SER A 362 -6.52 21.85 30.93
N THR A 363 -7.19 21.69 32.07
CA THR A 363 -8.34 22.53 32.40
C THR A 363 -7.78 23.84 32.95
N SER A 364 -7.85 24.94 32.19
CA SER A 364 -7.79 26.27 32.80
C SER A 364 -8.84 27.18 32.15
N LYS A 365 -9.68 27.74 33.02
CA LYS A 365 -10.54 28.89 32.74
C LYS A 365 -9.69 30.15 32.84
N SER A 366 -9.77 31.04 31.85
CA SER A 366 -9.56 32.47 32.07
C SER A 366 -10.28 33.30 31.01
N ASP A 367 -11.07 34.26 31.50
CA ASP A 367 -11.80 35.27 30.75
C ASP A 367 -10.89 36.29 30.05
N GLY A 368 -11.35 36.80 28.90
CA GLY A 368 -11.25 38.22 28.57
C GLY A 368 -10.24 38.66 27.50
N SER A 369 -10.80 39.01 26.33
CA SER A 369 -10.34 40.05 25.37
C SER A 369 -9.26 39.70 24.33
N GLU A 370 -9.77 39.51 23.11
CA GLU A 370 -9.18 39.80 21.78
C GLU A 370 -7.80 39.18 21.43
N SER A 371 -7.86 37.97 20.88
CA SER A 371 -7.01 37.57 19.74
C SER A 371 -7.76 36.50 18.92
N LEU A 372 -7.63 36.57 17.60
CA LEU A 372 -8.34 35.71 16.66
C LEU A 372 -8.11 34.22 16.95
N HIS A 373 -9.22 33.48 17.06
CA HIS A 373 -9.25 32.02 17.14
C HIS A 373 -8.66 31.40 15.86
N TRP A 374 -7.37 31.03 15.89
CA TRP A 374 -6.76 30.16 14.87
C TRP A 374 -6.90 28.66 15.20
N ALA A 375 -7.53 28.30 16.32
CA ALA A 375 -7.33 27.00 16.96
C ALA A 375 -8.62 26.30 17.43
N ASP A 376 -9.57 26.05 16.53
CA ASP A 376 -10.59 25.02 16.74
C ASP A 376 -10.12 23.63 16.27
N GLN A 377 -9.07 23.54 15.43
CA GLN A 377 -8.35 22.30 15.11
C GLN A 377 -6.90 22.68 14.76
N GLY A 378 -5.89 22.00 15.30
CA GLY A 378 -4.50 22.45 15.16
C GLY A 378 -3.47 21.34 15.29
N LEU A 379 -2.34 21.47 14.61
CA LEU A 379 -1.22 20.54 14.71
C LEU A 379 -0.28 21.00 15.82
N LEU A 380 -0.16 20.19 16.86
CA LEU A 380 0.65 20.50 18.04
C LEU A 380 2.11 20.07 17.88
N GLY A 381 2.50 19.60 16.68
CA GLY A 381 3.87 19.25 16.35
C GLY A 381 4.04 18.84 14.89
N ALA A 382 5.27 18.93 14.41
CA ALA A 382 5.70 18.42 13.12
C ALA A 382 5.67 16.88 13.12
N TRP A 383 5.71 16.31 11.93
CA TRP A 383 5.99 14.87 11.79
C TRP A 383 7.28 14.49 12.52
N SER A 384 7.22 13.40 13.29
CA SER A 384 8.43 12.75 13.78
C SER A 384 9.30 12.29 12.60
N PRO A 385 10.62 12.07 12.82
CA PRO A 385 11.39 11.27 11.89
C PRO A 385 10.73 9.92 11.62
N TRP A 386 10.97 9.37 10.44
CA TRP A 386 10.54 8.01 10.13
C TRP A 386 11.26 7.01 11.03
N SER A 387 10.49 6.15 11.69
CA SER A 387 10.99 4.93 12.32
C SER A 387 10.81 3.79 11.34
N THR A 388 11.91 3.20 10.90
CA THR A 388 11.93 2.12 9.90
C THR A 388 12.43 0.83 10.53
N SER A 389 11.84 -0.29 10.16
CA SER A 389 12.23 -1.64 10.59
C SER A 389 12.17 -2.59 9.40
N PHE A 390 13.16 -3.48 9.30
CA PHE A 390 13.19 -4.54 8.29
C PHE A 390 13.34 -5.92 8.93
N ALA A 391 12.74 -6.92 8.29
CA ALA A 391 12.94 -8.34 8.56
C ALA A 391 14.14 -8.85 7.74
N GLY A 392 15.33 -8.61 8.27
CA GLY A 392 16.60 -8.82 7.56
C GLY A 392 16.90 -7.72 6.53
N SER A 393 17.84 -7.99 5.63
CA SER A 393 18.20 -7.10 4.52
C SER A 393 17.57 -7.55 3.21
N HIS A 394 17.71 -6.74 2.14
CA HIS A 394 17.31 -7.16 0.80
C HIS A 394 18.03 -8.46 0.37
N ALA A 395 19.30 -8.66 0.75
CA ALA A 395 20.05 -9.88 0.45
C ALA A 395 19.49 -11.14 1.16
N ASN A 396 18.72 -10.96 2.23
CA ASN A 396 18.04 -12.07 2.90
C ASN A 396 16.70 -12.43 2.24
N GLN A 397 16.13 -11.54 1.43
CA GLN A 397 14.86 -11.81 0.75
C GLN A 397 15.04 -12.88 -0.32
N ARG A 398 13.98 -13.65 -0.56
CA ARG A 398 13.91 -14.61 -1.66
C ARG A 398 13.14 -13.94 -2.79
N LEU A 399 13.84 -13.65 -3.89
CA LEU A 399 13.34 -12.86 -5.01
C LEU A 399 12.70 -13.80 -6.04
N TYR A 400 11.68 -14.53 -5.61
CA TYR A 400 11.01 -15.52 -6.46
C TYR A 400 9.97 -14.87 -7.36
N GLY A 401 9.58 -15.59 -8.40
CA GLY A 401 8.66 -15.16 -9.44
C GLY A 401 7.47 -16.10 -9.57
N GLN A 402 6.35 -15.60 -10.09
CA GLN A 402 5.29 -16.47 -10.60
C GLN A 402 5.76 -17.20 -11.86
N MET A 403 5.35 -18.46 -12.01
CA MET A 403 5.65 -19.26 -13.21
C MET A 403 4.54 -19.08 -14.23
N SER A 404 4.90 -18.75 -15.46
CA SER A 404 3.95 -18.63 -16.58
C SER A 404 3.20 -19.93 -16.85
N SER A 405 2.01 -19.80 -17.43
CA SER A 405 1.22 -20.91 -17.96
C SER A 405 2.06 -21.82 -18.86
N GLY A 406 1.86 -23.14 -18.75
CA GLY A 406 2.55 -24.16 -19.55
C GLY A 406 4.07 -24.30 -19.31
N THR A 407 4.66 -23.54 -18.39
CA THR A 407 6.09 -23.65 -18.06
C THR A 407 6.27 -24.65 -16.92
N GLY A 408 6.81 -25.83 -17.21
CA GLY A 408 7.04 -26.88 -16.20
C GLY A 408 7.70 -26.36 -14.91
N PRO A 409 7.19 -26.72 -13.72
CA PRO A 409 6.12 -27.69 -13.43
C PRO A 409 4.68 -27.16 -13.58
N ASN A 410 4.47 -25.88 -13.95
CA ASN A 410 3.14 -25.33 -14.13
C ASN A 410 2.46 -25.91 -15.38
N THR A 411 1.54 -26.86 -15.15
CA THR A 411 0.74 -27.50 -16.20
C THR A 411 -0.63 -26.86 -16.38
N SER A 412 -0.95 -25.80 -15.63
CA SER A 412 -2.23 -25.10 -15.75
C SER A 412 -2.22 -24.07 -16.88
N GLY A 413 -3.42 -23.59 -17.24
CA GLY A 413 -3.62 -22.55 -18.25
C GLY A 413 -3.31 -21.13 -17.78
N CYS A 414 -2.87 -20.93 -16.54
CA CYS A 414 -2.62 -19.63 -15.92
C CYS A 414 -1.27 -19.62 -15.17
N TYR A 415 -0.84 -18.45 -14.68
CA TYR A 415 0.30 -18.29 -13.78
C TYR A 415 0.14 -19.12 -12.50
N SER A 416 1.27 -19.48 -11.89
CA SER A 416 1.32 -20.25 -10.63
C SER A 416 0.58 -19.57 -9.46
N GLY A 417 0.37 -18.26 -9.52
CA GLY A 417 -0.43 -17.49 -8.58
C GLY A 417 0.39 -16.84 -7.46
N CYS A 418 -0.04 -15.65 -7.05
CA CYS A 418 0.69 -14.84 -6.07
C CYS A 418 0.69 -15.43 -4.66
N GLY A 419 -0.38 -16.12 -4.23
CA GLY A 419 -0.44 -16.75 -2.91
C GLY A 419 0.63 -17.83 -2.71
N ALA A 420 0.76 -18.75 -3.68
CA ALA A 420 1.78 -19.79 -3.67
C ALA A 420 3.20 -19.21 -3.75
N THR A 421 3.42 -18.19 -4.58
CA THR A 421 4.71 -17.49 -4.68
C THR A 421 5.05 -16.73 -3.39
N ALA A 422 4.08 -16.13 -2.71
CA ALA A 422 4.32 -15.44 -1.44
C ALA A 422 4.77 -16.41 -0.34
N TRP A 423 4.12 -17.58 -0.23
CA TRP A 423 4.55 -18.63 0.67
C TRP A 423 5.91 -19.20 0.31
N SER A 424 6.21 -19.39 -0.99
CA SER A 424 7.50 -19.91 -1.40
C SER A 424 8.64 -18.95 -1.03
N MET A 425 8.43 -17.63 -1.17
CA MET A 425 9.37 -16.62 -0.71
C MET A 425 9.57 -16.65 0.82
N LEU A 426 8.48 -16.73 1.59
CA LEU A 426 8.55 -16.74 3.05
C LEU A 426 9.20 -18.02 3.61
N PHE A 427 8.88 -19.18 3.05
CA PHE A 427 9.49 -20.46 3.45
C PHE A 427 10.97 -20.50 3.09
N GLY A 428 11.33 -20.03 1.88
CA GLY A 428 12.74 -19.90 1.52
C GLY A 428 13.50 -18.89 2.39
N TRP A 429 12.83 -17.83 2.87
CA TRP A 429 13.44 -16.90 3.83
C TRP A 429 13.71 -17.61 5.18
N GLY A 430 12.75 -18.38 5.70
CA GLY A 430 12.91 -19.13 6.94
C GLY A 430 14.04 -20.16 6.87
N ASP A 431 14.10 -20.90 5.76
CA ASP A 431 15.17 -21.85 5.45
C ASP A 431 16.55 -21.18 5.39
N LEU A 432 16.65 -20.03 4.73
CA LEU A 432 17.88 -19.23 4.73
C LEU A 432 18.27 -18.83 6.16
N GLN A 433 17.34 -18.32 6.97
CA GLN A 433 17.65 -17.92 8.35
C GLN A 433 18.21 -19.08 9.17
N ALA A 434 17.65 -20.27 9.01
CA ALA A 434 18.16 -21.47 9.65
C ALA A 434 19.59 -21.78 9.20
N SER A 435 19.87 -21.72 7.90
CA SER A 435 21.21 -21.97 7.35
C SER A 435 22.26 -20.95 7.82
N LEU A 436 21.85 -19.71 8.10
CA LEU A 436 22.69 -18.66 8.65
C LEU A 436 22.92 -18.80 10.17
N GLY A 437 22.36 -19.82 10.81
CA GLY A 437 22.49 -20.04 12.25
C GLY A 437 21.73 -19.03 13.10
N ASN A 438 20.67 -18.40 12.56
CA ASN A 438 19.81 -17.51 13.34
C ASN A 438 19.27 -18.28 14.56
N PRO A 439 19.52 -17.86 15.82
CA PRO A 439 19.17 -18.65 17.00
C PRO A 439 17.69 -19.04 17.09
N THR A 440 16.81 -18.23 16.52
CA THR A 440 15.36 -18.47 16.50
C THR A 440 14.95 -19.50 15.45
N TRP A 441 15.73 -19.64 14.37
CA TRP A 441 15.42 -20.48 13.20
C TRP A 441 16.39 -21.64 12.99
N ALA A 442 17.53 -21.71 13.70
CA ALA A 442 18.62 -22.65 13.43
C ALA A 442 18.21 -24.13 13.43
N LYS A 443 17.11 -24.47 14.12
CA LYS A 443 16.55 -25.82 14.20
C LYS A 443 15.38 -26.07 13.23
N ARG A 444 15.03 -25.05 12.44
CA ARG A 444 13.90 -24.99 11.50
C ARG A 444 14.38 -24.90 10.06
N TRP A 445 14.90 -26.01 9.54
CA TRP A 445 15.58 -26.10 8.24
C TRP A 445 14.91 -27.13 7.33
N GLY A 446 15.27 -27.18 6.05
CA GLY A 446 14.73 -28.21 5.14
C GLY A 446 13.31 -27.90 4.66
N MET A 447 12.89 -26.64 4.75
CA MET A 447 11.65 -26.17 4.12
C MET A 447 11.84 -26.08 2.60
N TYR A 448 13.04 -25.72 2.15
CA TYR A 448 13.43 -25.78 0.75
C TYR A 448 14.17 -27.10 0.45
N ARG A 449 13.93 -27.65 -0.75
CA ARG A 449 14.53 -28.91 -1.25
C ARG A 449 15.11 -28.68 -2.63
N ALA A 450 16.27 -29.28 -2.90
CA ALA A 450 17.04 -29.02 -4.12
C ALA A 450 16.22 -29.19 -5.43
N ASN A 451 15.26 -30.11 -5.44
CA ASN A 451 14.35 -30.36 -6.57
C ASN A 451 12.87 -30.39 -6.13
N GLY A 452 12.51 -29.77 -5.00
CA GLY A 452 11.18 -29.89 -4.41
C GLY A 452 10.94 -31.27 -3.77
N GLY A 453 9.67 -31.63 -3.57
CA GLY A 453 9.27 -32.90 -2.98
C GLY A 453 9.91 -33.12 -1.61
N TYR A 454 10.40 -34.33 -1.38
CA TYR A 454 11.16 -34.72 -0.19
C TYR A 454 12.60 -35.09 -0.54
N ASP A 455 13.16 -34.43 -1.57
CA ASP A 455 14.55 -34.60 -1.95
C ASP A 455 15.51 -34.09 -0.86
N ALA A 456 16.81 -34.12 -1.16
CA ALA A 456 17.84 -33.63 -0.24
C ALA A 456 17.56 -32.18 0.20
N ASP A 457 17.76 -31.95 1.50
CA ASP A 457 17.81 -30.61 2.06
C ASP A 457 18.86 -29.77 1.33
N ALA A 458 18.53 -28.51 1.10
CA ALA A 458 19.43 -27.53 0.51
C ALA A 458 19.11 -26.16 1.10
N VAL A 459 20.00 -25.19 0.89
CA VAL A 459 19.75 -23.79 1.27
C VAL A 459 18.93 -23.11 0.19
N ALA A 460 17.80 -22.50 0.58
CA ALA A 460 16.95 -21.77 -0.33
C ALA A 460 17.73 -20.69 -1.14
N PRO A 461 17.77 -20.77 -2.48
CA PRO A 461 18.51 -19.84 -3.32
C PRO A 461 17.85 -18.45 -3.31
N ALA A 462 18.60 -17.41 -3.67
CA ALA A 462 18.05 -16.06 -3.76
C ALA A 462 17.04 -15.87 -4.91
N SER A 463 17.20 -16.62 -5.99
CA SER A 463 16.39 -16.53 -7.22
C SER A 463 15.72 -17.87 -7.57
N MET A 464 14.81 -17.85 -8.55
CA MET A 464 14.09 -19.04 -9.02
C MET A 464 15.03 -20.10 -9.62
N ASP A 465 15.05 -21.29 -9.03
CA ASP A 465 15.64 -22.50 -9.61
C ASP A 465 14.60 -23.63 -9.73
N THR A 466 15.04 -24.85 -10.08
CA THR A 466 14.16 -26.02 -10.19
C THR A 466 13.45 -26.34 -8.88
N GLY A 467 14.18 -26.34 -7.75
CA GLY A 467 13.60 -26.59 -6.43
C GLY A 467 12.53 -25.57 -6.05
N VAL A 468 12.77 -24.28 -6.32
CA VAL A 468 11.82 -23.20 -6.02
C VAL A 468 10.58 -23.32 -6.89
N ARG A 469 10.74 -23.66 -8.18
CA ARG A 469 9.63 -23.91 -9.10
C ARG A 469 8.75 -25.05 -8.60
N ASN A 470 9.35 -26.16 -8.18
CA ASN A 470 8.62 -27.32 -7.66
C ASN A 470 7.94 -27.01 -6.31
N MET A 471 8.64 -26.36 -5.37
CA MET A 471 8.05 -25.87 -4.11
C MET A 471 6.85 -24.95 -4.36
N THR A 472 6.99 -23.98 -5.27
CA THR A 472 5.89 -23.05 -5.61
C THR A 472 4.69 -23.81 -6.19
N TRP A 473 4.92 -24.84 -7.00
CA TRP A 473 3.86 -25.67 -7.57
C TRP A 473 3.18 -26.58 -6.54
N GLU A 474 3.92 -27.14 -5.59
CA GLU A 474 3.35 -27.89 -4.47
C GLU A 474 2.50 -26.98 -3.59
N LEU A 475 3.02 -25.79 -3.25
CA LEU A 475 2.28 -24.78 -2.48
C LEU A 475 0.99 -24.38 -3.17
N ARG A 476 1.02 -24.17 -4.49
CA ARG A 476 -0.18 -23.89 -5.29
C ARG A 476 -1.28 -24.94 -5.06
N ASN A 477 -0.91 -26.21 -5.06
CA ASN A 477 -1.86 -27.30 -4.83
C ASN A 477 -2.33 -27.36 -3.37
N HIS A 478 -1.49 -26.97 -2.41
CA HIS A 478 -1.87 -26.90 -1.01
C HIS A 478 -2.87 -25.77 -0.71
N VAL A 479 -2.66 -24.58 -1.28
CA VAL A 479 -3.54 -23.41 -1.05
C VAL A 479 -4.70 -23.33 -2.05
N ASP A 480 -4.92 -24.40 -2.84
CA ASP A 480 -5.98 -24.50 -3.85
C ASP A 480 -6.05 -23.27 -4.79
N THR A 481 -4.89 -22.83 -5.30
CA THR A 481 -4.87 -21.75 -6.30
C THR A 481 -5.55 -22.22 -7.58
N PHE A 482 -6.52 -21.44 -8.06
CA PHE A 482 -7.27 -21.72 -9.27
C PHE A 482 -6.92 -20.73 -10.38
N CYS A 483 -7.15 -21.12 -11.63
CA CYS A 483 -7.04 -20.18 -12.73
C CYS A 483 -8.23 -19.23 -12.73
N ASN A 484 -7.93 -17.94 -12.78
CA ASN A 484 -8.95 -16.94 -13.03
C ASN A 484 -9.59 -17.26 -14.40
N PRO A 485 -10.93 -17.37 -14.52
CA PRO A 485 -11.55 -17.71 -15.80
C PRO A 485 -11.38 -16.63 -16.87
N PHE A 486 -10.90 -15.44 -16.50
CA PHE A 486 -11.01 -14.22 -17.31
C PHE A 486 -9.66 -13.57 -17.61
N ASN A 487 -8.58 -14.06 -17.00
CA ASN A 487 -7.21 -13.70 -17.35
C ASN A 487 -6.27 -14.87 -17.03
N ASP A 488 -5.00 -14.74 -17.37
CA ASP A 488 -4.00 -15.76 -17.12
C ASP A 488 -3.48 -15.77 -15.67
N ASN A 489 -4.11 -15.07 -14.71
CA ASN A 489 -3.64 -15.06 -13.32
C ASN A 489 -4.10 -16.31 -12.53
N GLY A 490 -3.24 -16.77 -11.62
CA GLY A 490 -3.60 -17.72 -10.58
C GLY A 490 -4.13 -17.00 -9.33
N ALA A 491 -5.40 -17.20 -8.98
CA ALA A 491 -6.04 -16.59 -7.83
C ALA A 491 -6.05 -17.57 -6.63
N THR A 492 -5.85 -17.04 -5.43
CA THR A 492 -5.91 -17.83 -4.18
C THR A 492 -6.82 -17.13 -3.20
N ALA A 493 -7.82 -17.85 -2.68
CA ALA A 493 -8.71 -17.30 -1.68
C ALA A 493 -8.03 -17.24 -0.30
N PRO A 494 -8.28 -16.21 0.52
CA PRO A 494 -7.60 -16.03 1.80
C PRO A 494 -7.86 -17.18 2.78
N TRP A 495 -9.05 -17.78 2.75
CA TRP A 495 -9.42 -18.90 3.61
C TRP A 495 -8.72 -20.23 3.28
N ASN A 496 -7.99 -20.30 2.16
CA ASN A 496 -7.15 -21.45 1.80
C ASN A 496 -5.66 -21.17 2.03
N MET A 497 -5.27 -19.92 2.32
CA MET A 497 -3.85 -19.56 2.44
C MET A 497 -3.15 -20.26 3.62
N ASP A 498 -3.88 -20.67 4.66
CA ASP A 498 -3.29 -21.40 5.80
C ASP A 498 -2.95 -22.86 5.49
N GLU A 499 -3.55 -23.44 4.46
CA GLU A 499 -3.28 -24.82 4.02
C GLU A 499 -1.84 -24.98 3.48
N ALA A 500 -1.11 -23.87 3.29
CA ALA A 500 0.34 -23.87 3.11
C ALA A 500 1.09 -24.61 4.24
N ASN A 501 0.50 -24.72 5.44
CA ASN A 501 1.05 -25.56 6.50
C ASN A 501 1.19 -27.04 6.07
N GLY A 502 0.33 -27.51 5.15
CA GLY A 502 0.40 -28.84 4.57
C GLY A 502 1.74 -29.12 3.85
N TYR A 503 2.37 -28.09 3.28
CA TYR A 503 3.71 -28.21 2.69
C TYR A 503 4.79 -28.46 3.75
N LEU A 504 4.64 -27.94 4.98
CA LEU A 504 5.62 -28.13 6.04
C LEU A 504 5.60 -29.55 6.63
N LYS A 505 4.55 -30.33 6.37
CA LYS A 505 4.42 -31.70 6.88
C LYS A 505 5.62 -32.57 6.48
N ASN A 506 6.24 -33.21 7.46
CA ASN A 506 7.46 -34.01 7.31
C ASN A 506 8.69 -33.24 6.80
N ARG A 507 8.62 -31.90 6.72
CA ARG A 507 9.74 -31.03 6.31
C ARG A 507 10.24 -30.16 7.46
N SER A 508 9.33 -29.58 8.23
CA SER A 508 9.68 -28.68 9.33
C SER A 508 8.63 -28.68 10.45
N GLY A 509 9.05 -28.38 11.68
CA GLY A 509 8.18 -28.08 12.82
C GLY A 509 7.66 -26.64 12.86
N ALA A 510 8.08 -25.80 11.93
CA ALA A 510 7.51 -24.46 11.76
C ALA A 510 5.99 -24.56 11.49
N THR A 511 5.24 -23.52 11.83
CA THR A 511 3.80 -23.44 11.50
C THR A 511 3.41 -22.13 10.88
N VAL A 512 2.29 -22.18 10.16
CA VAL A 512 1.65 -21.04 9.49
C VAL A 512 0.53 -20.48 10.35
N SER A 513 0.40 -19.16 10.34
CA SER A 513 -0.85 -18.46 10.71
C SER A 513 -1.27 -17.52 9.60
N THR A 514 -2.58 -17.36 9.40
CA THR A 514 -3.15 -16.37 8.49
C THR A 514 -4.27 -15.62 9.19
N HIS A 515 -4.37 -14.34 8.86
CA HIS A 515 -5.36 -13.43 9.40
C HIS A 515 -5.96 -12.65 8.25
N TYR A 516 -7.27 -12.58 8.13
CA TYR A 516 -7.88 -11.91 6.98
C TYR A 516 -9.27 -11.37 7.24
N ASN A 517 -9.69 -10.40 6.46
CA ASN A 517 -11.09 -10.04 6.35
C ASN A 517 -11.71 -10.73 5.13
N VAL A 518 -12.80 -11.48 5.32
CA VAL A 518 -13.47 -12.24 4.25
C VAL A 518 -14.02 -11.36 3.11
N LEU A 519 -14.26 -10.07 3.36
CA LEU A 519 -14.77 -9.11 2.37
C LEU A 519 -13.68 -8.20 1.78
N GLY A 520 -12.41 -8.42 2.16
CA GLY A 520 -11.30 -7.63 1.63
C GLY A 520 -11.13 -6.25 2.25
N TYR A 521 -11.84 -5.94 3.32
CA TYR A 521 -11.65 -4.68 4.02
C TYR A 521 -10.38 -4.71 4.85
N HIS A 522 -9.61 -3.64 4.80
CA HIS A 522 -8.44 -3.56 5.65
C HIS A 522 -8.86 -3.38 7.11
N ALA A 523 -8.02 -3.84 8.03
CA ALA A 523 -8.25 -3.63 9.45
C ALA A 523 -6.95 -3.25 10.16
N THR A 524 -7.05 -2.37 11.16
CA THR A 524 -5.92 -2.01 12.03
C THR A 524 -5.24 -3.27 12.58
N ARG A 525 -6.02 -4.22 13.12
CA ARG A 525 -5.46 -5.46 13.69
C ARG A 525 -4.66 -6.28 12.67
N LEU A 526 -5.06 -6.29 11.39
CA LEU A 526 -4.34 -7.01 10.33
C LEU A 526 -3.02 -6.32 9.97
N ARG A 527 -3.02 -4.99 9.84
CA ARG A 527 -1.79 -4.20 9.70
C ARG A 527 -0.84 -4.47 10.87
N GLU A 528 -1.36 -4.54 12.09
CA GLU A 528 -0.56 -4.74 13.30
C GLU A 528 0.07 -6.13 13.35
N ARG A 529 -0.62 -7.20 12.92
CA ARG A 529 -0.02 -8.53 12.74
C ARG A 529 1.21 -8.48 11.83
N ALA A 530 1.05 -7.93 10.62
CA ALA A 530 2.14 -7.80 9.66
C ALA A 530 3.29 -6.91 10.21
N ARG A 531 2.96 -5.79 10.85
CA ARG A 531 3.92 -4.91 11.54
C ARG A 531 4.71 -5.68 12.59
N ASP A 532 4.06 -6.38 13.51
CA ASP A 532 4.69 -7.04 14.65
C ASP A 532 5.56 -8.21 14.17
N SER A 533 5.16 -8.89 13.09
CA SER A 533 6.00 -9.87 12.41
C SER A 533 7.33 -9.26 11.97
N ILE A 534 7.29 -8.14 11.25
CA ILE A 534 8.48 -7.49 10.68
C ILE A 534 9.32 -6.83 11.77
N LYS A 535 8.66 -6.05 12.63
CA LYS A 535 9.30 -5.16 13.61
C LYS A 535 9.83 -5.95 14.80
N ASP A 536 9.01 -6.82 15.39
CA ASP A 536 9.29 -7.42 16.70
C ASP A 536 9.87 -8.83 16.53
N ARG A 537 9.30 -9.64 15.64
CA ARG A 537 9.80 -11.02 15.38
C ARG A 537 10.91 -11.09 14.33
N LYS A 538 11.14 -10.00 13.56
CA LYS A 538 12.10 -9.93 12.45
C LYS A 538 11.83 -10.96 11.35
N VAL A 539 10.55 -11.24 11.08
CA VAL A 539 10.07 -12.20 10.06
C VAL A 539 9.21 -11.44 9.05
N PRO A 540 9.45 -11.57 7.73
CA PRO A 540 8.57 -10.99 6.72
C PRO A 540 7.13 -11.49 6.88
N ALA A 541 6.16 -10.70 6.45
CA ALA A 541 4.75 -11.06 6.47
C ALA A 541 4.19 -11.03 5.06
N ILE A 542 3.37 -12.02 4.70
CA ILE A 542 2.56 -11.93 3.48
C ILE A 542 1.44 -10.94 3.78
N ILE A 543 1.20 -9.96 2.92
CA ILE A 543 0.08 -9.04 3.06
C ILE A 543 -0.86 -9.14 1.88
N GLY A 544 -2.10 -8.67 2.03
CA GLY A 544 -3.05 -8.54 0.93
C GLY A 544 -3.01 -7.13 0.36
N THR A 545 -2.89 -6.99 -0.97
CA THR A 545 -3.01 -5.72 -1.69
C THR A 545 -4.01 -5.88 -2.82
N GLY A 546 -5.11 -5.13 -2.77
CA GLY A 546 -6.24 -5.40 -3.64
C GLY A 546 -6.97 -6.67 -3.26
N TRP A 547 -8.29 -6.62 -3.07
CA TRP A 547 -8.99 -7.80 -2.59
C TRP A 547 -8.97 -8.90 -3.66
N LEU A 548 -8.34 -10.03 -3.32
CA LEU A 548 -8.07 -11.17 -4.22
C LEU A 548 -7.21 -10.85 -5.44
N THR A 549 -6.64 -9.64 -5.52
CA THR A 549 -5.80 -9.22 -6.64
C THR A 549 -4.36 -9.71 -6.46
N HIS A 550 -3.77 -9.48 -5.28
CA HIS A 550 -2.34 -9.73 -5.09
C HIS A 550 -1.95 -9.99 -3.62
N TYR A 551 -0.96 -10.87 -3.42
CA TYR A 551 -0.31 -11.15 -2.14
C TYR A 551 1.21 -10.93 -2.26
N PRO A 552 1.73 -9.74 -1.92
CA PRO A 552 3.17 -9.54 -1.85
C PRO A 552 3.73 -9.92 -0.47
N LEU A 553 5.07 -10.03 -0.38
CA LEU A 553 5.78 -10.26 0.87
C LEU A 553 6.30 -8.93 1.43
N ALA A 554 5.68 -8.42 2.48
CA ALA A 554 6.15 -7.26 3.23
C ALA A 554 7.34 -7.64 4.12
N TYR A 555 8.46 -6.93 3.96
CA TYR A 555 9.66 -7.16 4.76
C TYR A 555 10.25 -5.87 5.33
N GLY A 556 9.70 -4.71 5.00
CA GLY A 556 9.95 -3.45 5.68
C GLY A 556 8.65 -2.86 6.21
N TYR A 557 8.71 -2.21 7.37
CA TYR A 557 7.64 -1.39 7.91
C TYR A 557 8.23 -0.07 8.37
N ARG A 558 7.53 1.02 8.08
CA ARG A 558 7.90 2.33 8.62
C ARG A 558 6.69 3.12 9.05
N PHE A 559 6.90 3.97 10.05
CA PHE A 559 5.90 4.92 10.50
C PHE A 559 6.52 6.22 10.96
N ARG A 560 5.72 7.27 10.94
CA ARG A 560 5.96 8.52 11.64
C ARG A 560 4.67 9.01 12.26
N SER A 561 4.77 9.84 13.29
CA SER A 561 3.62 10.34 14.02
C SER A 561 3.69 11.85 14.23
N ARG A 562 2.53 12.49 14.41
CA ARG A 562 2.44 13.87 14.89
C ARG A 562 1.23 14.04 15.80
N THR A 563 1.30 15.01 16.70
CA THR A 563 0.20 15.32 17.61
C THR A 563 -0.75 16.30 16.93
N VAL A 564 -2.04 15.98 16.92
CA VAL A 564 -3.13 16.86 16.49
C VAL A 564 -4.02 17.23 17.66
N LYS A 565 -4.70 18.36 17.55
CA LYS A 565 -5.79 18.79 18.40
C LYS A 565 -7.09 18.56 17.63
N LYS A 566 -7.92 17.64 18.10
CA LYS A 566 -9.27 17.40 17.58
C LYS A 566 -10.26 18.08 18.52
N CYS A 567 -11.24 18.81 17.98
CA CYS A 567 -12.30 19.42 18.76
C CYS A 567 -13.67 19.04 18.19
N VAL A 568 -14.60 18.73 19.09
CA VAL A 568 -16.02 18.56 18.77
C VAL A 568 -16.80 19.51 19.65
N LEU A 569 -17.53 20.44 19.02
CA LEU A 569 -18.17 21.58 19.68
C LEU A 569 -17.12 22.39 20.45
N PHE A 570 -17.15 22.36 21.78
CA PHE A 570 -16.25 23.09 22.68
C PHE A 570 -15.28 22.17 23.44
N ILE A 571 -15.27 20.87 23.13
CA ILE A 571 -14.41 19.88 23.79
C ILE A 571 -13.26 19.53 22.83
N CYS A 572 -12.04 19.82 23.25
CA CYS A 572 -10.82 19.53 22.51
C CYS A 572 -9.98 18.48 23.23
N TRP A 573 -9.37 17.58 22.47
CA TRP A 573 -8.38 16.63 22.97
C TRP A 573 -7.19 16.55 22.02
N LYS A 574 -6.06 16.08 22.56
CA LYS A 574 -4.88 15.75 21.77
C LYS A 574 -5.03 14.32 21.26
N ASP A 575 -4.71 14.11 19.99
CA ASP A 575 -4.68 12.80 19.36
C ASP A 575 -3.35 12.62 18.61
N THR A 576 -2.99 11.38 18.29
CA THR A 576 -1.76 11.07 17.53
C THR A 576 -2.12 10.53 16.17
N GLU A 577 -1.72 11.29 15.15
CA GLU A 577 -1.84 10.91 13.76
C GLU A 577 -0.60 10.18 13.29
N TYR A 578 -0.78 9.29 12.31
CA TYR A 578 0.30 8.43 11.84
C TYR A 578 0.27 8.24 10.34
N GLN A 579 1.45 8.32 9.73
CA GLN A 579 1.68 7.78 8.39
C GLN A 579 2.41 6.45 8.50
N ARG A 580 1.97 5.45 7.74
CA ARG A 580 2.44 4.07 7.87
C ARG A 580 2.60 3.42 6.51
N GLN A 581 3.72 2.74 6.27
CA GLN A 581 4.00 2.10 4.99
C GLN A 581 4.68 0.74 5.15
N PHE A 582 4.40 -0.17 4.21
CA PHE A 582 5.12 -1.44 4.03
C PHE A 582 6.06 -1.36 2.84
N TYR A 583 7.27 -1.91 2.96
CA TYR A 583 8.16 -2.22 1.84
C TYR A 583 7.95 -3.66 1.42
N VAL A 584 7.60 -3.87 0.16
CA VAL A 584 7.11 -5.16 -0.33
C VAL A 584 7.98 -5.73 -1.44
N ASN A 585 8.13 -7.05 -1.43
CA ASN A 585 8.58 -7.85 -2.56
C ASN A 585 7.34 -8.42 -3.28
N GLN A 586 7.20 -8.09 -4.56
CA GLN A 586 6.00 -8.42 -5.35
C GLN A 586 5.90 -9.89 -5.76
N GLY A 587 6.95 -10.69 -5.57
CA GLY A 587 7.00 -12.03 -6.15
C GLY A 587 7.13 -12.00 -7.68
N HIS A 588 7.83 -10.99 -8.20
CA HIS A 588 8.13 -10.81 -9.63
C HIS A 588 9.64 -10.88 -9.90
N SER A 589 10.32 -11.87 -9.33
CA SER A 589 11.75 -12.12 -9.55
C SER A 589 12.66 -10.96 -9.12
N GLY A 590 12.27 -10.24 -8.06
CA GLY A 590 13.00 -9.09 -7.52
C GLY A 590 12.72 -7.75 -8.20
N TYR A 591 11.87 -7.72 -9.24
CA TYR A 591 11.42 -6.48 -9.85
C TYR A 591 10.21 -5.89 -9.11
N GLY A 592 10.14 -4.56 -9.06
CA GLY A 592 8.96 -3.82 -8.58
C GLY A 592 8.82 -3.73 -7.06
N ASN A 593 9.88 -4.03 -6.31
CA ASN A 593 9.91 -3.80 -4.87
C ASN A 593 9.68 -2.31 -4.58
N SER A 594 8.84 -2.02 -3.61
CA SER A 594 8.28 -0.69 -3.45
C SER A 594 7.65 -0.49 -2.08
N TRP A 595 7.47 0.78 -1.73
CA TRP A 595 6.75 1.21 -0.54
C TRP A 595 5.30 1.52 -0.90
N ILE A 596 4.37 0.97 -0.13
CA ILE A 596 2.92 1.19 -0.24
C ILE A 596 2.32 1.55 1.11
N GLY A 597 1.12 2.14 1.12
CA GLY A 597 0.37 2.37 2.36
C GLY A 597 0.20 1.07 3.18
N ALA A 598 0.26 1.18 4.51
CA ALA A 598 0.25 -0.01 5.38
C ALA A 598 -1.15 -0.60 5.63
N GLY A 599 -2.20 -0.14 4.94
CA GLY A 599 -3.51 -0.77 5.00
C GLY A 599 -3.45 -2.16 4.36
N THR A 600 -4.01 -3.18 5.03
CA THR A 600 -4.11 -4.53 4.46
C THR A 600 -5.31 -5.30 4.99
N TRP A 601 -5.86 -6.18 4.15
CA TRP A 601 -6.97 -7.10 4.44
C TRP A 601 -6.50 -8.54 4.71
N PHE A 602 -5.20 -8.82 4.61
CA PHE A 602 -4.61 -10.13 4.86
C PHE A 602 -3.24 -9.99 5.53
N ALA A 603 -2.92 -10.87 6.47
CA ALA A 603 -1.59 -11.04 7.04
C ALA A 603 -1.29 -12.54 7.18
N GLY A 604 -0.23 -13.03 6.52
CA GLY A 604 0.27 -14.39 6.62
C GLY A 604 1.63 -14.41 7.32
N GLU A 605 1.78 -15.31 8.28
CA GLU A 605 2.92 -15.36 9.19
C GLU A 605 3.50 -16.78 9.25
N LEU A 606 4.83 -16.86 9.36
CA LEU A 606 5.56 -18.11 9.61
C LEU A 606 6.17 -18.05 11.01
N SER A 607 5.93 -19.08 11.82
CA SER A 607 6.49 -19.22 13.16
C SER A 607 7.45 -20.42 13.21
N PRO A 608 8.65 -20.26 13.78
CA PRO A 608 9.56 -21.40 13.95
C PRO A 608 9.09 -22.35 15.07
N ASN A 609 8.22 -21.94 15.99
CA ASN A 609 7.78 -22.73 17.17
C ASN A 609 8.92 -23.47 17.88
N ASN A 610 9.64 -22.78 18.75
CA ASN A 610 10.73 -23.38 19.53
C ASN A 610 10.26 -24.13 20.77
#